data_AF-A0A248TH41-F1
#
_entry.id   AF-A0A248TH41-F1
#
_cell.length_a   1.000
_cell.length_b   1.000
_cell.length_c   1.000
_cell.angle_alpha   90.00
_cell.angle_beta   90.00
_cell.angle_gamma   90.00
#
_symmetry.space_group_name_H-M   'P 1'
#
loop_
_entity.id
_entity.type
_entity.pdbx_description
1 polymer ?
#
loop_
_entity_poly.entity_id
_entity_poly.type
_entity_poly.pdbx_seq_one_letter_code
_entity_poly.pdbx_strand_id
1 'polypeptide(L)' 'MLFWSLGFSVIITILRIITDYFFDRDIELFSYSAVFLGTVVAGLIFAGPLNYYISKSREG' A
#
# COMPACT_ATOMS: atom_id res chain seq x y z
N MET A 1 3.32 -13.26 0.39
CA MET A 1 2.52 -12.12 -0.11
C MET A 1 2.03 -11.19 0.98
N LEU A 2 1.34 -11.68 2.03
CA LEU A 2 0.78 -10.83 3.10
C LEU A 2 1.79 -9.87 3.74
N PHE A 3 3.00 -10.35 4.03
CA PHE A 3 4.09 -9.51 4.56
C PHE A 3 4.44 -8.34 3.64
N TRP A 4 4.52 -8.58 2.33
CA TRP A 4 4.79 -7.55 1.33
C TRP A 4 3.62 -6.58 1.15
N SER A 5 2.37 -7.07 1.22
CA SER A 5 1.16 -6.24 1.16
C SER A 5 1.09 -5.26 2.33
N LEU A 6 1.42 -5.72 3.54
CA LEU A 6 1.46 -4.88 4.74
C LEU A 6 2.65 -3.93 4.71
N GLY A 7 3.83 -4.41 4.36
CA GLY A 7 5.04 -3.58 4.25
C GLY A 7 4.88 -2.45 3.24
N PHE A 8 4.28 -2.72 2.08
CA PHE A 8 4.02 -1.70 1.06
C PHE A 8 3.04 -0.64 1.56
N SER A 9 1.98 -1.06 2.27
CA SER A 9 0.99 -0.13 2.84
C SER A 9 1.61 0.80 3.89
N VAL A 10 2.52 0.28 4.73
CA VAL A 10 3.30 1.07 5.69
C VAL A 10 4.18 2.10 4.97
N ILE A 11 4.91 1.69 3.93
CA ILE A 11 5.77 2.59 3.14
C ILE A 11 4.97 3.72 2.51
N ILE A 12 3.82 3.42 1.89
CA ILE A 12 2.95 4.44 1.29
C ILE A 12 2.43 5.43 2.33
N THR A 13 2.05 4.94 3.51
CA THR A 13 1.57 5.78 4.62
C THR A 13 2.69 6.71 5.13
N ILE A 14 3.91 6.20 5.28
CA ILE A 14 5.07 7.01 5.68
C ILE A 14 5.38 8.08 4.62
N LEU A 15 5.39 7.71 3.34
CA LEU A 15 5.59 8.68 2.25
C LEU A 15 4.53 9.77 2.25
N ARG A 16 3.27 9.43 2.56
CA ARG A 16 2.18 10.39 2.68
C ARG A 16 2.43 11.38 3.82
N ILE A 17 2.80 10.89 5.00
CA ILE A 17 3.13 11.74 6.16
C ILE A 17 4.28 12.68 5.84
N ILE A 18 5.35 12.17 5.22
CA ILE A 18 6.50 12.98 4.80
C ILE A 18 6.06 14.07 3.81
N THR A 19 5.23 13.70 2.83
CA THR A 19 4.71 14.64 1.84
C THR A 19 3.90 15.75 2.50
N ASP A 20 2.95 15.40 3.38
CA ASP A 20 2.12 16.38 4.06
C ASP A 20 2.96 17.32 4.95
N TYR A 21 4.03 16.81 5.57
CA TYR A 21 5.03 17.61 6.28
C TYR A 21 5.77 18.62 5.37
N PHE A 22 6.24 18.20 4.19
CA PHE A 22 6.95 19.09 3.26
C PHE A 22 6.04 20.17 2.64
N PHE A 23 4.74 19.91 2.52
CA PHE A 23 3.76 20.83 1.95
C PHE A 23 3.02 21.67 3.00
N ASP A 24 3.45 21.64 4.26
CA ASP A 24 2.85 22.38 5.38
C ASP A 24 1.32 22.14 5.50
N ARG A 25 0.90 20.89 5.24
CA ARG A 25 -0.49 20.47 5.37
C ARG A 25 -0.74 19.95 6.78
N ASP A 26 -1.95 20.17 7.29
CA ASP A 26 -2.35 19.66 8.59
C ASP A 26 -2.23 18.13 8.67
N ILE A 27 -1.59 17.67 9.74
CA ILE A 27 -1.36 16.26 10.00
C ILE A 27 -2.66 15.65 10.54
N GLU A 28 -3.44 15.05 9.66
CA GLU A 28 -4.75 14.47 10.01
C GLU A 28 -4.65 12.94 10.14
N LEU A 29 -4.61 12.45 11.38
CA LEU A 29 -4.44 11.02 11.70
C LEU A 29 -5.52 10.12 11.05
N PHE A 30 -6.75 10.63 10.91
CA PHE A 30 -7.83 9.91 10.25
C PHE A 30 -7.55 9.69 8.76
N SER A 31 -6.95 10.69 8.10
CA SER A 31 -6.57 10.61 6.68
C SER A 31 -5.50 9.54 6.45
N TYR A 32 -4.47 9.47 7.30
CA TYR A 32 -3.44 8.43 7.19
C TYR A 32 -3.99 7.03 7.45
N SER A 33 -4.94 6.90 8.38
CA SER A 33 -5.63 5.63 8.65
C SER A 33 -6.41 5.15 7.42
N ALA A 34 -7.11 6.05 6.73
CA ALA A 34 -7.82 5.73 5.50
C ALA A 34 -6.87 5.31 4.37
N VAL A 35 -5.73 5.99 4.20
CA VAL A 35 -4.69 5.62 3.22
C VAL A 35 -4.12 4.24 3.52
N PHE A 36 -3.78 3.97 4.78
CA PHE A 36 -3.28 2.67 5.21
C PHE A 36 -4.31 1.56 4.94
N LEU A 37 -5.55 1.73 5.37
CA LEU A 37 -6.60 0.73 5.18
C LEU A 37 -6.90 0.48 3.70
N GLY A 38 -6.99 1.55 2.89
CA GLY A 38 -7.23 1.42 1.45
C GLY A 38 -6.12 0.65 0.73
N THR A 39 -4.86 0.93 1.08
CA THR A 39 -3.71 0.23 0.49
C THR A 39 -3.62 -1.23 0.95
N VAL A 40 -3.96 -1.51 2.22
CA VAL A 40 -4.06 -2.90 2.73
C VAL A 40 -5.14 -3.67 1.99
N VAL A 41 -6.34 -3.11 1.84
CA VAL A 41 -7.46 -3.76 1.13
C VAL A 41 -7.08 -4.03 -0.33
N ALA A 42 -6.49 -3.06 -1.01
CA ALA A 42 -6.01 -3.24 -2.39
C ALA A 42 -4.97 -4.37 -2.47
N GLY A 43 -3.99 -4.38 -1.56
CA GLY A 43 -2.99 -5.45 -1.52
C GLY A 43 -3.61 -6.83 -1.27
N LEU A 44 -4.60 -6.96 -0.40
CA LEU A 44 -5.30 -8.23 -0.16
C LEU A 44 -6.09 -8.72 -1.38
N ILE A 45 -6.76 -7.82 -2.09
CA ILE A 45 -7.57 -8.16 -3.28
C ILE A 45 -6.68 -8.52 -4.47
N PHE A 46 -5.63 -7.74 -4.72
CA PHE A 46 -4.86 -7.84 -5.96
C PHE A 46 -3.59 -8.71 -5.83
N ALA A 47 -3.05 -8.96 -4.64
CA ALA A 47 -1.81 -9.74 -4.51
C ALA A 47 -1.95 -11.20 -5.00
N GLY A 48 -3.11 -11.82 -4.80
CA GLY A 48 -3.38 -13.19 -5.29
C GLY A 48 -3.38 -13.27 -6.81
N PRO A 49 -4.28 -12.53 -7.50
CA PRO A 49 -4.31 -12.47 -8.96
C PRO A 49 -2.98 -12.07 -9.59
N LEU A 50 -2.29 -11.09 -9.02
CA LEU A 50 -0.98 -10.64 -9.50
C LEU A 50 0.08 -11.73 -9.39
N ASN A 51 0.12 -12.45 -8.27
CA ASN A 51 1.05 -13.56 -8.09
C ASN A 51 0.78 -14.70 -9.08
N TYR A 52 -0.49 -15.03 -9.30
CA TYR A 52 -0.88 -16.02 -10.29
C TYR A 52 -0.40 -15.63 -11.70
N TYR A 53 -0.63 -14.37 -12.09
CA TYR A 53 -0.18 -13.85 -13.38
C TYR A 53 1.35 -13.96 -13.54
N ILE A 54 2.12 -13.54 -12.52
CA ILE A 54 3.60 -13.63 -12.53
C ILE A 54 4.07 -15.08 -12.61
N SER A 55 3.42 -16.00 -11.90
CA SER A 55 3.72 -17.43 -11.97
C SER A 55 3.49 -17.94 -13.39
N LYS A 56 2.33 -17.62 -13.98
CA LYS A 56 1.97 -18.07 -15.32
C LYS A 56 2.89 -17.50 -16.40
N SER A 57 3.32 -16.25 -16.27
CA SER A 57 4.24 -15.63 -17.24
C SER A 57 5.63 -16.25 -17.24
N ARG A 58 6.00 -17.02 -16.21
CA ARG A 58 7.29 -17.74 -16.13
C ARG A 58 7.24 -19.15 -16.70
N GLU A 59 6.04 -19.65 -17.02
CA GLU A 59 5.83 -20.96 -17.65
C GLU A 59 5.86 -20.90 -19.19
N GLY A 60 5.98 -19.69 -19.77
CA GLY A 60 5.99 -19.45 -21.21
C GLY A 60 7.38 -19.26 -21.80
#